data_AF-J9DY91-F1
#
_entry.id   AF-J9DY91-F1
#
_cell.length_a   1.000
_cell.length_b   1.000
_cell.length_c   1.000
_cell.angle_alpha   90.00
_cell.angle_beta   90.00
_cell.angle_gamma   90.00
#
_symmetry.space_group_name_H-M   'P 1'
#
loop_
_entity.id
_entity.type
_entity.pdbx_description
1 polymer ?
#
loop_
_entity_poly.entity_id
_entity_poly.type
_entity_poly.pdbx_seq_one_letter_code
_entity_poly.pdbx_strand_id
1 'polypeptide(L)'
;MHGSILKDPVAVFLLRFSPLARLTIVIFGAVLIHLSLGTYHTFGNMLPYMASYMHNNTDPTINPEMLVWIPTFQGCFPFAMIIGGFIDAKFGLRFSASLGCIIM
;
A
#
# COMPACT_ATOMS: atom_id res chain seq x y z
N MET A 1 20.77 -14.57 19.96
CA MET A 1 19.91 -13.73 19.08
C MET A 1 20.66 -12.62 18.31
N HIS A 2 21.99 -12.58 18.28
CA HIS A 2 22.77 -11.54 17.57
C HIS A 2 23.09 -11.85 16.08
N GLY A 3 22.75 -13.05 15.59
CA GLY A 3 23.16 -13.51 14.25
C GLY A 3 22.34 -13.01 13.07
N SER A 4 21.15 -12.43 13.29
CA SER A 4 20.26 -11.99 12.20
C SER A 4 20.56 -10.58 11.70
N ILE A 5 21.11 -9.70 12.54
CA ILE A 5 21.33 -8.29 12.21
C ILE A 5 22.44 -8.12 11.17
N LEU A 6 23.45 -9.00 11.18
CA LEU A 6 24.58 -8.99 10.24
C LEU A 6 24.19 -9.37 8.80
N LYS A 7 23.03 -10.01 8.58
CA LYS A 7 22.55 -10.39 7.24
C LYS A 7 21.70 -9.32 6.56
N ASP A 8 21.32 -8.27 7.29
CA ASP A 8 20.40 -7.26 6.79
C ASP A 8 21.14 -5.91 6.57
N PRO A 9 21.57 -5.62 5.33
CA PRO A 9 22.40 -4.45 5.04
C PRO A 9 21.69 -3.13 5.38
N VAL A 10 20.36 -3.09 5.27
CA VAL A 10 19.56 -1.92 5.59
C VAL A 10 19.53 -1.68 7.12
N ALA A 11 19.62 -2.74 7.93
CA ALA A 11 19.60 -2.61 9.39
C ALA A 11 20.93 -2.07 9.88
N VAL A 12 22.02 -2.59 9.33
CA VAL A 12 23.38 -2.10 9.58
C VAL A 12 23.51 -0.63 9.18
N PHE A 13 22.94 -0.23 8.04
CA PHE A 13 22.92 1.16 7.61
C PHE A 13 22.13 2.06 8.57
N LEU A 14 20.93 1.65 8.99
CA LEU A 14 20.10 2.40 9.95
C LEU A 14 20.76 2.56 11.32
N LEU A 15 21.58 1.59 11.75
CA LEU A 15 22.32 1.64 13.00
C LEU A 15 23.44 2.69 13.02
N ARG A 16 23.83 3.23 11.86
CA ARG A 16 24.81 4.32 11.75
C ARG A 16 24.26 5.67 12.23
N PHE A 17 22.94 5.82 12.27
CA PHE A 17 22.29 7.07 12.66
C PHE A 17 22.05 7.16 14.18
N SER A 18 21.78 8.38 14.67
CA SER A 18 21.39 8.59 16.06
C SER A 18 20.07 7.87 16.39
N PRO A 19 19.84 7.46 17.65
CA PRO A 19 18.63 6.72 18.03
C PRO A 19 17.33 7.44 17.67
N LEU A 20 17.29 8.76 17.82
CA LEU A 20 16.13 9.59 17.46
C LEU A 20 15.90 9.61 15.96
N ALA A 21 16.94 9.83 15.16
CA ALA A 21 16.80 9.86 13.69
C ALA A 21 16.30 8.52 13.16
N ARG A 22 16.81 7.40 13.69
CA ARG A 22 16.33 6.05 13.32
C ARG A 22 14.84 5.88 13.61
N LEU A 23 14.39 6.30 14.78
CA LEU A 23 12.98 6.19 15.18
C LEU A 23 12.09 7.02 14.24
N THR A 24 12.47 8.27 13.98
CA THR A 24 11.73 9.17 13.09
C THR A 24 11.61 8.59 11.69
N ILE A 25 12.69 8.05 11.11
CA ILE A 25 12.68 7.45 9.77
C ILE A 25 11.70 6.27 9.69
N VAL A 26 11.73 5.37 10.68
CA VAL A 26 10.86 4.18 10.69
C VAL A 26 9.40 4.56 10.88
N ILE A 27 9.09 5.46 11.81
CA ILE A 27 7.72 5.94 12.05
C ILE A 27 7.19 6.68 10.82
N PHE A 28 8.00 7.57 10.25
CA PHE A 28 7.61 8.32 9.06
C PHE A 28 7.29 7.38 7.89
N GLY A 29 8.12 6.35 7.67
CA GLY A 29 7.84 5.32 6.67
C GLY A 29 6.53 4.57 6.93
N ALA A 30 6.25 4.22 8.18
CA ALA A 30 4.98 3.57 8.56
C ALA A 30 3.76 4.48 8.29
N VAL A 31 3.88 5.78 8.57
CA VAL A 31 2.83 6.77 8.29
C VAL A 31 2.60 6.90 6.79
N LEU A 32 3.66 6.94 5.97
CA LEU A 32 3.52 7.01 4.51
C LEU A 32 2.76 5.79 3.95
N ILE A 33 3.04 4.58 4.44
CA ILE A 33 2.30 3.37 4.05
C ILE A 33 0.81 3.50 4.39
N HIS A 34 0.48 3.98 5.59
CA HIS A 34 -0.92 4.17 5.99
C HIS A 34 -1.61 5.29 5.19
N LEU A 35 -0.88 6.35 4.86
CA LEU A 35 -1.39 7.42 4.02
C LEU A 35 -1.76 6.90 2.63
N SER A 36 -0.91 6.07 2.03
CA SER A 36 -1.21 5.39 0.76
C SER A 36 -2.43 4.49 0.87
N LEU A 37 -2.56 3.71 1.95
CA LEU A 37 -3.76 2.91 2.19
C LEU A 37 -5.03 3.78 2.34
N GLY A 38 -4.91 5.00 2.88
CA GLY A 38 -6.03 5.95 2.97
C GLY A 38 -6.60 6.38 1.62
N THR A 39 -5.81 6.35 0.53
CA THR A 39 -6.28 6.70 -0.82
C THR A 39 -7.44 5.81 -1.28
N TYR A 40 -7.46 4.57 -0.82
CA TYR A 40 -8.57 3.63 -0.99
C TYR A 40 -9.92 4.25 -0.63
N HIS A 41 -9.99 4.91 0.53
CA HIS A 41 -11.22 5.52 1.01
C HIS A 41 -11.61 6.76 0.19
N THR A 42 -10.64 7.48 -0.35
CA THR A 42 -10.91 8.64 -1.22
C THR A 42 -11.39 8.24 -2.61
N PHE A 43 -11.02 7.05 -3.10
CA PHE A 43 -11.43 6.57 -4.42
C PHE A 43 -12.95 6.45 -4.55
N GLY A 44 -13.63 6.00 -3.48
CA GLY A 44 -15.09 5.93 -3.44
C GLY A 44 -15.78 7.28 -3.73
N ASN A 45 -15.20 8.38 -3.24
CA ASN A 45 -15.72 9.73 -3.48
C ASN A 45 -15.46 10.23 -4.90
N MET A 46 -14.45 9.69 -5.59
CA MET A 46 -14.12 10.06 -6.97
C MET A 46 -14.97 9.34 -8.01
N LEU A 47 -15.56 8.20 -7.67
CA LEU A 47 -16.35 7.37 -8.59
C LEU A 47 -17.44 8.12 -9.36
N PRO A 48 -18.29 8.97 -8.74
CA PRO A 48 -19.32 9.71 -9.47
C PRO A 48 -18.74 10.69 -10.49
N TYR A 49 -17.60 11.29 -10.18
CA TYR A 49 -16.91 12.20 -11.09
C TYR A 49 -16.30 11.46 -12.27
N MET A 50 -15.72 10.27 -12.03
CA MET A 50 -15.24 9.40 -13.10
C MET A 50 -16.41 8.94 -14.00
N ALA A 51 -17.55 8.56 -13.40
CA ALA A 51 -18.76 8.20 -14.11
C ALA A 51 -19.24 9.32 -15.04
N SER A 52 -19.35 10.54 -14.49
CA SER A 52 -19.79 11.72 -15.23
C SER A 52 -18.81 12.06 -16.37
N TYR A 53 -17.50 11.93 -16.13
CA TYR A 53 -16.50 12.12 -17.17
C TYR A 53 -16.64 11.11 -18.31
N MET A 54 -16.78 9.83 -17.99
CA MET A 54 -16.95 8.75 -18.98
C MET A 54 -18.25 8.90 -19.76
N HIS A 55 -19.34 9.28 -19.08
CA HIS A 55 -20.63 9.56 -19.71
C HIS A 55 -20.53 10.67 -20.76
N ASN A 56 -19.83 11.77 -20.43
CA ASN A 56 -19.75 12.93 -21.30
C ASN A 56 -18.67 12.83 -22.40
N ASN A 57 -17.59 12.06 -22.18
CA ASN A 57 -16.44 12.03 -23.09
C ASN A 57 -16.21 10.68 -23.78
N THR A 58 -16.92 9.62 -23.40
CA THR A 58 -16.67 8.27 -23.93
C THR A 58 -17.96 7.61 -24.39
N ASP A 59 -18.92 7.40 -23.48
CA ASP A 59 -20.16 6.70 -23.79
C ASP A 59 -21.32 7.19 -22.90
N PRO A 60 -22.37 7.81 -23.47
CA PRO A 60 -23.52 8.33 -22.71
C PRO A 60 -24.44 7.24 -22.16
N THR A 61 -24.18 5.96 -22.38
CA THR A 61 -24.92 4.87 -21.71
C THR A 61 -24.35 4.53 -20.34
N ILE A 62 -23.17 5.06 -20.00
CA ILE A 62 -22.50 4.78 -18.72
C ILE A 62 -23.25 5.50 -17.60
N ASN A 63 -23.70 4.72 -16.63
CA ASN A 63 -24.32 5.20 -15.40
C ASN A 63 -23.40 4.96 -14.19
N PRO A 64 -23.46 5.82 -13.15
CA PRO A 64 -22.67 5.63 -11.93
C PRO A 64 -22.84 4.26 -11.27
N GLU A 65 -24.04 3.68 -11.36
CA GLU A 65 -24.37 2.35 -10.85
C GLU A 65 -23.49 1.23 -11.46
N MET A 66 -23.10 1.39 -12.72
CA MET A 66 -22.26 0.42 -13.42
C MET A 66 -20.82 0.38 -12.89
N LEU A 67 -20.39 1.39 -12.11
CA LEU A 67 -19.05 1.46 -11.54
C LEU A 67 -18.96 0.90 -10.12
N VAL A 68 -20.06 0.38 -9.56
CA VAL A 68 -20.13 -0.20 -8.20
C VAL A 68 -19.22 -1.43 -8.03
N TRP A 69 -18.86 -2.12 -9.11
CA TRP A 69 -17.90 -3.22 -9.03
C TRP A 69 -16.49 -2.76 -8.64
N ILE A 70 -16.10 -1.51 -8.95
CA ILE A 70 -14.77 -0.99 -8.64
C ILE A 70 -14.51 -0.94 -7.12
N PRO A 71 -15.35 -0.28 -6.30
CA PRO A 71 -15.18 -0.30 -4.84
C PRO A 71 -15.38 -1.70 -4.24
N THR A 72 -16.18 -2.55 -4.89
CA THR A 72 -16.37 -3.95 -4.47
C THR A 72 -15.10 -4.77 -4.64
N PHE A 73 -14.40 -4.62 -5.77
CA PHE A 73 -13.12 -5.28 -6.03
C PHE A 73 -12.01 -4.73 -5.13
N GLN A 74 -12.07 -3.44 -4.82
CA GLN A 74 -11.26 -2.80 -3.80
C GLN A 74 -11.43 -3.48 -2.43
N GLY A 75 -12.65 -3.90 -2.07
CA GLY A 75 -12.94 -4.67 -0.84
C GLY A 75 -12.22 -6.02 -0.75
N CYS A 76 -11.63 -6.51 -1.83
CA CYS A 76 -10.85 -7.75 -1.90
C CYS A 76 -9.42 -7.62 -1.30
N PHE A 77 -9.13 -6.56 -0.54
CA PHE A 77 -7.89 -6.36 0.22
C PHE A 77 -7.43 -7.57 1.07
N PRO A 78 -8.32 -8.41 1.65
CA PRO A 78 -7.89 -9.59 2.40
C PRO A 78 -7.03 -10.58 1.60
N PHE A 79 -7.22 -10.68 0.28
CA PHE A 79 -6.36 -11.56 -0.54
C PHE A 79 -4.92 -11.04 -0.59
N ALA A 80 -4.74 -9.72 -0.71
CA ALA A 80 -3.42 -9.10 -0.66
C ALA A 80 -2.74 -9.30 0.69
N MET A 81 -3.50 -9.28 1.79
CA MET A 81 -2.98 -9.57 3.13
C MET A 81 -2.47 -11.02 3.26
N ILE A 82 -3.22 -12.00 2.74
CA ILE A 82 -2.80 -13.41 2.73
C ILE A 82 -1.52 -13.59 1.93
N ILE A 83 -1.45 -13.00 0.73
CA ILE A 83 -0.26 -13.05 -0.13
C ILE A 83 0.93 -12.38 0.56
N GLY A 84 0.72 -11.20 1.17
CA GLY A 84 1.75 -10.47 1.91
C GLY A 84 2.30 -11.26 3.09
N GLY A 85 1.44 -11.97 3.83
CA GLY A 85 1.85 -12.86 4.91
C GLY A 85 2.68 -14.05 4.43
N PHE A 86 2.33 -14.65 3.28
CA PHE A 86 3.12 -15.73 2.69
C PHE A 86 4.50 -15.25 2.22
N ILE A 87 4.57 -14.06 1.61
CA ILE A 87 5.83 -13.45 1.17
C ILE A 87 6.70 -13.09 2.38
N ASP A 88 6.11 -12.53 3.44
CA ASP A 88 6.81 -12.22 4.69
C ASP A 88 7.41 -13.48 5.33
N ALA A 89 6.65 -14.57 5.41
CA ALA A 89 7.12 -15.83 5.96
C ALA A 89 8.33 -16.42 5.20
N LYS A 90 8.45 -16.14 3.89
CA LYS A 90 9.51 -16.71 3.04
C LYS A 90 10.71 -15.78 2.83
N PHE A 91 10.48 -14.49 2.68
CA PHE A 91 11.50 -13.49 2.29
C PHE A 91 11.74 -12.41 3.34
N GLY A 92 10.95 -12.39 4.42
CA GLY A 92 11.05 -11.46 5.52
C GLY A 92 10.35 -10.11 5.28
N LEU A 93 10.16 -9.41 6.40
CA LEU A 93 9.29 -8.23 6.47
C LEU A 93 9.70 -7.09 5.55
N ARG A 94 11.00 -6.85 5.43
CA ARG A 94 11.51 -5.72 4.64
C ARG A 94 11.29 -5.92 3.15
N PHE A 95 11.57 -7.11 2.64
CA PHE A 95 11.31 -7.42 1.24
C PHE A 95 9.82 -7.38 0.94
N SER A 96 8.99 -7.97 1.82
CA SER A 96 7.53 -7.95 1.67
C SER A 96 6.98 -6.52 1.65
N ALA A 97 7.41 -5.68 2.59
CA ALA A 97 7.00 -4.28 2.66
C ALA A 97 7.47 -3.46 1.44
N SER A 98 8.73 -3.62 1.01
CA SER A 98 9.23 -2.93 -0.19
C SER A 98 8.50 -3.34 -1.45
N LEU A 99 8.19 -4.63 -1.61
CA LEU A 99 7.41 -5.12 -2.74
C LEU A 99 5.99 -4.54 -2.73
N GLY A 100 5.34 -4.51 -1.57
CA GLY A 100 4.03 -3.87 -1.40
C GLY A 100 4.05 -2.39 -1.80
N CYS A 101 5.07 -1.65 -1.38
CA CYS A 101 5.23 -0.24 -1.73
C CYS A 101 5.53 0.02 -3.22
N ILE A 102 6.08 -0.97 -3.95
CA ILE A 102 6.33 -0.84 -5.41
C ILE A 102 5.06 -1.08 -6.22
N ILE A 103 4.17 -1.95 -5.71
CA ILE A 103 2.95 -2.35 -6.42
C ILE A 103 1.82 -1.33 -6.21
N MET A 104 1.74 -0.70 -5.04
CA MET A 104 0.81 0.40 -4.78
C MET A 104 1.22 1.68 -5.51
#